data_AF-A0A5B7BYD5-F1
#
_entry.id   AF-A0A5B7BYD5-F1
#
_cell.length_a   1.000
_cell.length_b   1.000
_cell.length_c   1.000
_cell.angle_alpha   90.00
_cell.angle_beta   90.00
_cell.angle_gamma   90.00
#
_symmetry.space_group_name_H-M   'P 1'
#
loop_
_entity.id
_entity.type
_entity.pdbx_description
1 polymer ?
#
loop_
_entity_poly.entity_id
_entity_poly.type
_entity_poly.pdbx_seq_one_letter_code
_entity_poly.pdbx_strand_id
1 'polypeptide(L)'
;GQAAFRTMLNLVSRTIFSVDLADPSSDSAQELKELVWGIMEELGKPNLVDYFPLLRKLDPQGIRHRIEIHFRKVFELFDRMIEERLELRGSSDDQCSRSKDVLDTLLNISENNSDEIDHTRIKRLLMDVFVAATDTTSSTLEW
;
A
#
# COMPACT_ATOMS: atom_id res chain seq x y z
N GLY A 1 -13.75 7.38 13.59
CA GLY A 1 -13.11 6.39 12.70
C GLY A 1 -12.97 6.87 11.28
N GLN A 2 -14.07 6.84 10.50
CA GLN A 2 -13.97 6.94 9.03
C GLN A 2 -13.31 8.23 8.50
N ALA A 3 -13.55 9.38 9.12
CA ALA A 3 -12.90 10.64 8.74
C ALA A 3 -11.39 10.62 9.05
N ALA A 4 -11.00 10.17 10.24
CA ALA A 4 -9.59 10.02 10.63
C ALA A 4 -8.84 9.04 9.72
N PHE A 5 -9.46 7.91 9.39
CA PHE A 5 -8.91 6.92 8.45
C PHE A 5 -8.64 7.54 7.07
N ARG A 6 -9.63 8.25 6.49
CA ARG A 6 -9.47 8.90 5.18
C ARG A 6 -8.36 9.96 5.19
N THR A 7 -8.31 10.78 6.24
CA THR A 7 -7.25 11.78 6.41
C THR A 7 -5.87 11.13 6.47
N MET A 8 -5.74 10.04 7.23
CA MET A 8 -4.46 9.36 7.35
C MET A 8 -4.04 8.67 6.05
N LEU A 9 -4.97 7.97 5.40
CA LEU A 9 -4.76 7.37 4.08
C LEU A 9 -4.19 8.40 3.09
N ASN A 10 -4.76 9.60 3.11
CA ASN A 10 -4.30 10.72 2.30
C ASN A 10 -2.92 11.22 2.65
N LEU A 11 -2.63 11.33 3.94
CA LEU A 11 -1.33 11.76 4.40
C LEU A 11 -0.24 10.78 3.95
N VAL A 12 -0.43 9.48 4.21
CA VAL A 12 0.50 8.41 3.82
C VAL A 12 0.69 8.39 2.30
N SER A 13 -0.42 8.44 1.55
CA SER A 13 -0.39 8.47 0.09
C SER A 13 0.41 9.64 -0.47
N ARG A 14 0.17 10.86 0.03
CA ARG A 14 0.88 12.06 -0.42
C ARG A 14 2.36 11.98 -0.06
N THR A 15 2.70 11.44 1.11
CA THR A 15 4.10 11.25 1.50
C THR A 15 4.82 10.22 0.62
N ILE A 16 4.15 9.14 0.25
CA ILE A 16 4.79 8.04 -0.49
C ILE A 16 4.82 8.29 -1.99
N PHE A 17 3.67 8.67 -2.57
CA PHE A 17 3.46 8.72 -4.02
C PHE A 17 3.29 10.15 -4.55
N SER A 18 3.17 11.15 -3.67
CA SER A 18 2.71 12.50 -4.02
C SER A 18 1.32 12.53 -4.68
N VAL A 19 0.50 11.51 -4.42
CA VAL A 19 -0.88 11.37 -4.92
C VAL A 19 -1.87 11.59 -3.78
N ASP A 20 -3.03 12.17 -4.07
CA ASP A 20 -4.17 12.24 -3.15
C ASP A 20 -5.05 11.00 -3.34
N LEU A 21 -4.93 10.01 -2.44
CA LEU A 21 -5.64 8.71 -2.55
C LEU A 21 -6.92 8.61 -1.71
N ALA A 22 -7.50 9.74 -1.31
CA ALA A 22 -8.83 9.83 -0.70
C ALA A 22 -9.63 10.99 -1.30
N ASP A 23 -9.17 11.56 -2.41
CA ASP A 23 -9.99 12.37 -3.29
C ASP A 23 -11.15 11.48 -3.82
N PRO A 24 -12.41 11.75 -3.44
CA PRO A 24 -13.55 10.97 -3.89
C PRO A 24 -13.82 11.09 -5.40
N SER A 25 -13.14 12.00 -6.10
CA SER A 25 -13.21 12.16 -7.55
C SER A 25 -12.14 11.38 -8.32
N SER A 26 -11.20 10.73 -7.62
CA SER A 26 -10.18 9.88 -8.22
C SER A 26 -10.54 8.39 -8.09
N ASP A 27 -10.64 7.70 -9.22
CA ASP A 27 -10.97 6.27 -9.24
C ASP A 27 -9.89 5.43 -8.53
N SER A 28 -8.61 5.80 -8.66
CA SER A 28 -7.48 5.08 -8.03
C SER A 28 -7.42 5.28 -6.51
N ALA A 29 -7.82 6.48 -6.04
CA ALA A 29 -7.95 6.81 -4.63
C ALA A 29 -9.01 5.94 -3.95
N GLN A 30 -10.19 5.90 -4.55
CA GLN A 30 -11.30 5.12 -4.04
C GLN A 30 -11.01 3.62 -4.10
N GLU A 31 -10.37 3.13 -5.17
CA GLU A 31 -9.90 1.74 -5.29
C GLU A 31 -8.94 1.37 -4.15
N LEU A 32 -7.88 2.15 -3.92
CA LEU A 32 -6.91 1.82 -2.85
C LEU A 32 -7.56 1.81 -1.47
N LYS A 33 -8.41 2.79 -1.20
CA LYS A 33 -9.14 2.89 0.07
C LYS A 33 -9.99 1.65 0.33
N GLU A 34 -10.75 1.19 -0.68
CA GLU A 34 -11.59 -0.01 -0.57
C GLU A 34 -10.74 -1.27 -0.32
N LEU A 35 -9.59 -1.39 -1.00
CA LEU A 35 -8.69 -2.52 -0.82
C LEU A 35 -8.05 -2.56 0.56
N VAL A 36 -7.54 -1.43 1.05
CA VAL A 36 -6.93 -1.35 2.39
C VAL A 36 -7.98 -1.59 3.47
N TRP A 37 -9.17 -1.03 3.31
CA TRP A 37 -10.28 -1.30 4.22
C TRP A 37 -10.64 -2.79 4.25
N GLY A 38 -10.75 -3.44 3.09
CA GLY A 38 -11.01 -4.88 2.99
C GLY A 38 -9.92 -5.75 3.63
N ILE A 39 -8.65 -5.32 3.59
CA ILE A 39 -7.56 -6.00 4.29
C ILE A 39 -7.72 -5.87 5.80
N MET A 40 -8.02 -4.68 6.31
CA MET A 40 -8.21 -4.45 7.74
C MET A 40 -9.40 -5.24 8.30
N GLU A 41 -10.52 -5.30 7.55
CA GLU A 41 -11.66 -6.13 7.95
C GLU A 41 -11.31 -7.61 8.04
N GLU A 42 -10.48 -8.14 7.14
CA GLU A 42 -10.07 -9.54 7.18
C GLU A 42 -9.03 -9.81 8.28
N LEU A 43 -8.09 -8.89 8.52
CA LEU A 43 -7.09 -9.00 9.59
C LEU A 43 -7.70 -8.88 11.00
N GLY A 44 -8.80 -8.13 11.14
CA GLY A 44 -9.51 -7.96 12.41
C GLY A 44 -10.42 -9.14 12.79
N LYS A 45 -10.67 -10.09 11.88
CA LYS A 45 -11.54 -11.25 12.13
C LYS A 45 -10.79 -12.34 12.88
N PRO A 46 -11.37 -12.95 13.94
CA PRO A 46 -10.80 -14.15 14.55
C PRO A 46 -10.66 -15.26 13.51
N ASN A 47 -9.47 -15.84 13.38
CA ASN A 47 -9.21 -16.91 12.42
C ASN A 47 -8.87 -18.23 13.14
N LEU A 48 -9.66 -19.27 12.88
CA LEU A 48 -9.54 -20.60 13.48
C LEU A 48 -8.17 -21.23 13.22
N VAL A 49 -7.53 -20.92 12.09
CA VAL A 49 -6.20 -21.48 11.78
C VAL A 49 -5.11 -20.95 12.71
N ASP A 50 -5.33 -19.81 13.37
CA ASP A 50 -4.40 -19.23 14.34
C ASP A 50 -4.42 -20.01 15.67
N TYR A 51 -5.56 -20.64 15.98
CA TYR A 51 -5.75 -21.48 17.17
C TYR A 51 -5.52 -22.97 16.90
N PHE A 52 -5.81 -23.41 15.68
CA PHE A 52 -5.74 -24.82 15.26
C PHE A 52 -4.85 -24.97 14.01
N PRO A 53 -3.53 -25.15 14.17
CA PRO A 53 -2.57 -25.19 13.06
C PRO A 53 -2.86 -26.27 12.01
N LEU A 54 -3.56 -27.34 12.40
CA LEU A 54 -3.96 -28.43 11.51
C LEU A 54 -4.90 -27.97 10.37
N LEU A 55 -5.63 -26.86 10.57
CA LEU A 55 -6.58 -26.31 9.59
C LEU A 55 -5.93 -25.34 8.59
N ARG A 56 -4.63 -25.03 8.73
CA ARG A 56 -3.95 -23.98 7.96
C ARG A 56 -4.01 -24.18 6.44
N LYS A 57 -4.04 -25.42 5.96
CA LYS A 57 -4.13 -25.74 4.53
C LYS A 57 -5.54 -25.63 3.95
N LEU A 58 -6.57 -25.70 4.81
CA LEU A 58 -7.98 -25.74 4.39
C LEU A 58 -8.58 -24.34 4.22
N ASP A 59 -8.02 -23.32 4.89
CA ASP A 59 -8.57 -21.96 4.93
C ASP A 59 -10.10 -21.95 5.18
N PRO A 60 -10.58 -22.54 6.30
CA PRO A 60 -12.01 -22.82 6.51
C PRO A 60 -12.89 -21.57 6.52
N GLN A 61 -12.32 -20.41 6.86
CA GLN A 61 -13.02 -19.12 6.85
C GLN A 61 -12.76 -18.30 5.58
N GLY A 62 -11.93 -18.79 4.65
CA GLY A 62 -11.56 -18.10 3.42
C GLY A 62 -10.81 -16.78 3.64
N ILE A 63 -10.32 -16.51 4.86
CA ILE A 63 -9.68 -15.24 5.23
C ILE A 63 -8.39 -15.09 4.43
N ARG A 64 -7.59 -16.16 4.35
CA ARG A 64 -6.33 -16.13 3.59
C ARG A 64 -6.57 -15.83 2.12
N HIS A 65 -7.56 -16.50 1.51
CA HIS A 65 -7.92 -16.29 0.11
C HIS A 65 -8.37 -14.85 -0.18
N ARG A 66 -9.25 -14.28 0.66
CA ARG A 66 -9.72 -12.90 0.48
C ARG A 66 -8.62 -11.86 0.65
N ILE A 67 -7.76 -12.03 1.67
CA ILE A 67 -6.57 -11.19 1.87
C ILE A 67 -5.64 -11.24 0.64
N GLU A 68 -5.42 -12.42 0.06
CA GLU A 68 -4.59 -12.58 -1.13
C GLU A 68 -5.15 -11.82 -2.34
N ILE A 69 -6.48 -11.82 -2.51
CA ILE A 69 -7.15 -11.03 -3.57
C ILE A 69 -6.92 -9.53 -3.36
N HIS A 70 -7.10 -9.03 -2.14
CA HIS A 70 -6.87 -7.60 -1.86
C HIS A 70 -5.41 -7.22 -2.07
N PHE A 71 -4.45 -8.00 -1.54
CA PHE A 71 -3.02 -7.75 -1.74
C PHE A 71 -2.64 -7.71 -3.21
N ARG A 72 -3.17 -8.64 -4.02
CA ARG A 72 -2.90 -8.67 -5.47
C ARG A 72 -3.29 -7.36 -6.14
N LYS A 73 -4.50 -6.86 -5.88
CA LYS A 73 -4.98 -5.60 -6.45
C LYS A 73 -4.18 -4.39 -5.97
N VAL A 74 -3.77 -4.37 -4.70
CA VAL A 74 -2.90 -3.29 -4.19
C VAL A 74 -1.53 -3.33 -4.88
N PHE A 75 -0.95 -4.52 -5.07
CA PHE A 75 0.30 -4.63 -5.80
C PHE A 75 0.18 -4.22 -7.27
N GLU A 76 -0.93 -4.54 -7.94
CA GLU A 76 -1.23 -4.06 -9.30
C GLU A 76 -1.33 -2.52 -9.35
N LEU A 77 -1.89 -1.89 -8.33
CA LEU A 77 -1.89 -0.42 -8.21
C LEU A 77 -0.47 0.13 -8.02
N PHE A 78 0.33 -0.46 -7.12
CA PHE A 78 1.72 -0.05 -6.93
C PHE A 78 2.57 -0.24 -8.18
N ASP A 79 2.34 -1.31 -8.93
CA ASP A 79 3.00 -1.53 -10.23
C ASP A 79 2.69 -0.39 -11.21
N ARG A 80 1.42 0.01 -11.33
CA ARG A 80 1.02 1.17 -12.15
C ARG A 80 1.73 2.45 -11.71
N MET A 81 1.75 2.74 -10.41
CA MET A 81 2.40 3.95 -9.87
C MET A 81 3.92 3.96 -10.08
N ILE A 82 4.56 2.80 -9.96
CA ILE A 82 6.01 2.65 -10.22
C ILE A 82 6.27 2.89 -11.71
N GLU A 83 5.50 2.28 -12.60
CA GLU A 83 5.67 2.44 -14.05
C GLU A 83 5.50 3.90 -14.48
N GLU A 84 4.39 4.53 -14.07
CA GLU A 84 4.14 5.97 -14.33
C GLU A 84 5.31 6.83 -13.85
N ARG A 85 5.90 6.51 -12.69
CA ARG A 85 7.04 7.26 -12.16
C ARG A 85 8.31 7.05 -13.00
N LEU A 86 8.57 5.83 -13.46
CA LEU A 86 9.72 5.51 -14.30
C LEU A 86 9.59 6.16 -15.69
N GLU A 87 8.40 6.19 -16.28
CA GLU A 87 8.13 6.89 -17.53
C GLU A 87 8.40 8.39 -17.41
N LEU A 88 7.92 9.03 -16.33
CA LEU A 88 8.16 10.45 -16.07
C LEU A 88 9.66 10.76 -15.92
N ARG A 89 10.43 9.87 -15.29
CA ARG A 89 11.89 9.98 -15.16
C ARG A 89 12.61 9.84 -16.50
N GLY A 90 12.19 8.90 -17.34
CA GLY A 90 12.78 8.70 -18.67
C GLY A 90 12.49 9.85 -19.65
N SER A 91 11.39 10.57 -19.43
CA SER A 91 10.95 11.69 -20.26
C SER A 91 11.61 13.03 -19.89
N SER A 92 12.23 13.11 -18.71
CA SER A 92 12.72 14.35 -18.11
C SER A 92 14.22 14.26 -17.84
N ASP A 93 15.03 14.94 -18.65
CA ASP A 93 16.51 14.94 -18.50
C ASP A 93 17.00 15.75 -17.27
N ASP A 94 16.07 16.39 -16.55
CA ASP A 94 16.36 17.23 -15.40
C ASP A 94 16.11 16.51 -14.07
N GLN A 95 17.18 16.21 -13.32
CA GLN A 95 17.10 15.70 -11.94
C GLN A 95 16.30 16.61 -11.01
N CYS A 96 16.18 17.91 -11.31
CA CYS A 96 15.42 18.85 -10.50
C CYS A 96 13.89 18.62 -10.58
N SER A 97 13.42 17.93 -11.62
CA SER A 97 12.00 17.60 -11.84
C SER A 97 11.53 16.32 -11.15
N ARG A 98 12.45 15.53 -10.55
CA ARG A 98 12.08 14.33 -9.80
C ARG A 98 11.30 14.71 -8.54
N SER A 99 10.15 14.07 -8.35
CA SER A 99 9.42 14.15 -7.09
C SER A 99 10.34 13.71 -5.95
N LYS A 100 10.37 14.40 -4.81
CA LYS A 100 11.24 14.04 -3.66
C LYS A 100 10.49 13.21 -2.63
N ASP A 101 9.59 12.35 -3.08
CA ASP A 101 8.82 11.48 -2.20
C ASP A 101 9.54 10.16 -1.89
N VAL A 102 8.92 9.35 -1.04
CA VAL A 102 9.49 8.08 -0.59
C VAL A 102 9.67 7.13 -1.77
N LEU A 103 8.70 7.03 -2.69
CA LEU A 103 8.82 6.17 -3.85
C LEU A 103 10.04 6.57 -4.70
N ASP A 104 10.23 7.86 -4.93
CA ASP A 104 11.39 8.34 -5.70
C ASP A 104 12.71 7.94 -5.04
N THR A 105 12.79 8.11 -3.72
CA THR A 105 13.95 7.72 -2.91
C THR A 105 14.23 6.22 -3.02
N LEU A 106 13.20 5.38 -2.91
CA LEU A 106 13.35 3.92 -2.99
C LEU A 106 13.80 3.47 -4.38
N LEU A 107 13.27 4.08 -5.45
CA LEU A 107 13.72 3.79 -6.81
C LEU A 107 15.17 4.25 -7.03
N ASN A 108 15.61 5.36 -6.42
CA ASN A 108 17.02 5.80 -6.49
C ASN A 108 17.95 4.78 -5.83
N ILE A 109 17.54 4.19 -4.71
CA ILE A 109 18.31 3.13 -4.04
C ILE A 109 18.34 1.88 -4.93
N SER A 110 17.20 1.49 -5.53
CA SER A 110 17.12 0.35 -6.44
C SER A 110 17.99 0.51 -7.69
N GLU A 111 18.09 1.72 -8.24
CA GLU A 111 18.95 2.04 -9.39
C GLU A 111 20.44 1.90 -9.02
N ASN A 112 20.82 2.28 -7.79
CA ASN A 112 22.19 2.22 -7.32
C ASN A 112 22.60 0.82 -6.83
N ASN A 113 21.68 0.08 -6.23
CA ASN A 113 21.92 -1.24 -5.63
C ASN A 113 20.66 -2.11 -5.61
N SER A 114 20.40 -2.80 -6.73
CA SER A 114 19.24 -3.69 -6.87
C SER A 114 19.26 -4.91 -5.93
N ASP A 115 20.42 -5.31 -5.41
CA ASP A 115 20.55 -6.42 -4.46
C ASP A 115 20.03 -6.05 -3.06
N GLU A 116 20.12 -4.76 -2.72
CA GLU A 116 19.60 -4.20 -1.47
C GLU A 116 18.08 -4.02 -1.55
N ILE A 117 17.58 -3.37 -2.59
CA ILE A 117 16.15 -3.17 -2.79
C ILE A 117 15.77 -3.27 -4.27
N ASP A 118 15.02 -4.32 -4.63
CA ASP A 118 14.42 -4.46 -5.94
C ASP A 118 12.97 -3.95 -5.92
N HIS A 119 12.34 -3.83 -7.09
CA HIS A 119 10.94 -3.38 -7.18
C HIS A 119 9.98 -4.27 -6.37
N THR A 120 10.27 -5.57 -6.24
CA THR A 120 9.50 -6.49 -5.39
C THR A 120 9.55 -6.08 -3.92
N ARG A 121 10.74 -5.80 -3.40
CA ARG A 121 10.96 -5.33 -2.02
C ARG A 121 10.36 -3.95 -1.81
N ILE A 122 10.46 -3.05 -2.78
CA ILE A 122 9.79 -1.74 -2.73
C ILE A 122 8.30 -1.93 -2.51
N LYS A 123 7.62 -2.70 -3.37
CA LYS A 123 6.18 -2.93 -3.25
C LYS A 123 5.75 -3.50 -1.90
N ARG A 124 6.51 -4.48 -1.38
CA ARG A 124 6.24 -5.07 -0.06
C ARG A 124 6.42 -4.07 1.07
N LEU A 125 7.51 -3.29 1.04
CA LEU A 125 7.77 -2.24 2.03
C LEU A 125 6.66 -1.18 2.02
N LEU A 126 6.26 -0.74 0.83
CA LEU A 126 5.16 0.22 0.68
C LEU A 126 3.87 -0.34 1.28
N MET A 127 3.57 -1.62 1.06
CA MET A 127 2.40 -2.26 1.64
C MET A 127 2.43 -2.26 3.18
N ASP A 128 3.55 -2.67 3.76
CA ASP A 128 3.73 -2.73 5.21
C ASP A 128 3.54 -1.35 5.86
N VAL A 129 4.17 -0.31 5.28
CA VAL A 129 4.04 1.07 5.74
C VAL A 129 2.60 1.55 5.60
N PHE A 130 1.95 1.27 4.48
CA PHE A 130 0.62 1.79 4.18
C PHE A 130 -0.45 1.21 5.13
N VAL A 131 -0.41 -0.10 5.37
CA VAL A 131 -1.30 -0.80 6.30
C VAL A 131 -1.05 -0.31 7.72
N ALA A 132 0.20 -0.39 8.20
CA ALA A 132 0.53 -0.09 9.59
C ALA A 132 0.25 1.38 9.94
N ALA A 133 0.63 2.32 9.08
CA ALA A 133 0.46 3.74 9.35
C ALA A 133 -1.02 4.13 9.38
N THR A 134 -1.84 3.63 8.46
CA THR A 134 -3.24 4.05 8.35
C THR A 134 -4.07 3.58 9.54
N ASP A 135 -3.95 2.33 9.97
CA ASP A 135 -4.78 1.77 11.05
C ASP A 135 -4.41 2.32 12.43
N THR A 136 -3.12 2.26 12.78
CA THR A 136 -2.65 2.61 14.14
C THR A 136 -2.84 4.10 14.46
N THR A 137 -2.51 4.98 13.52
CA THR A 137 -2.59 6.43 13.75
C THR A 137 -4.02 6.94 13.62
N SER A 138 -4.85 6.38 12.71
CA SER A 138 -6.28 6.75 12.65
C SER A 138 -7.03 6.32 13.92
N SER A 139 -6.69 5.15 14.48
CA SER A 139 -7.20 4.71 15.78
C SER A 139 -6.77 5.67 16.89
N THR A 140 -5.50 6.07 16.93
CA THR A 140 -4.97 7.02 17.93
C THR A 140 -5.63 8.39 17.84
N LEU A 141 -5.96 8.86 16.63
CA LEU A 141 -6.67 10.14 16.41
C LEU A 141 -8.14 10.10 16.81
N GLU A 142 -8.75 8.91 16.87
CA GLU A 142 -10.15 8.74 17.27
C GLU A 142 -10.34 8.70 18.80
N TRP A 143 -9.33 8.22 19.53
CA TRP A 143 -9.31 8.18 21.00
C TRP A 143 -9.25 9.56 21.64
#